data_AF-A0A183HAC5-F1
#
_entry.id   AF-A0A183HAC5-F1
#
_cell.length_a   1.000
_cell.length_b   1.000
_cell.length_c   1.000
_cell.angle_alpha   90.00
_cell.angle_beta   90.00
_cell.angle_gamma   90.00
#
_symmetry.space_group_name_H-M   'P 1'
#
loop_
_entity.id
_entity.type
_entity.pdbx_description
1 polymer ?
#
loop_
_entity_poly.entity_id
_entity_poly.type
_entity_poly.pdbx_seq_one_letter_code
_entity_poly.pdbx_strand_id
1 'polypeptide(L)'
;MGLDDAFDSRFQVLIQTSATKGSNALNKESLLKHVEIMQEIADFQVEMYGEKNFFNVLAMSFLTKFCDLRNWTLSDICFKPPAPQLALGPFAEVLIKLLNRLIPCIWITPIDCFWEGSKPLGPSPPLSLGPDVQAFINNLPKDGISWKNLDPTAVLKEVATLFDIGSLFNIFERTGIGSAYLDRWCIDPLDPECPLTSPNAFDHCGALKKFQTWNMAKPESEQIKLEAEEIRKPDDPTFQLLDNIFG
;
A
#
# COMPACT_ATOMS: atom_id res chain seq x y z
N MET A 1 30.81 -11.73 -4.84
CA MET A 1 29.74 -12.38 -4.06
C MET A 1 28.81 -13.00 -5.09
N GLY A 2 28.75 -14.33 -5.15
CA GLY A 2 28.10 -15.06 -6.25
C GLY A 2 26.61 -14.78 -6.31
N LEU A 3 26.06 -14.73 -7.52
CA LEU A 3 24.62 -14.53 -7.79
C LEU A 3 23.76 -15.67 -7.22
N ASP A 4 24.39 -16.80 -6.89
CA ASP A 4 23.73 -18.06 -6.53
C ASP A 4 23.36 -18.17 -5.03
N ASP A 5 23.94 -17.32 -4.16
CA ASP A 5 23.66 -17.35 -2.72
C ASP A 5 22.55 -16.37 -2.28
N ALA A 6 21.99 -15.57 -3.20
CA ALA A 6 20.98 -14.56 -2.84
C ALA A 6 19.59 -15.16 -2.54
N PHE A 7 19.32 -16.36 -3.05
CA PHE A 7 18.02 -17.04 -2.94
C PHE A 7 17.98 -18.11 -1.84
N ASP A 8 19.07 -18.30 -1.09
CA ASP A 8 19.19 -19.41 -0.16
C ASP A 8 18.49 -19.10 1.17
N SER A 9 17.36 -19.77 1.41
CA SER A 9 16.79 -20.13 2.72
C SER A 9 15.89 -19.16 3.54
N ARG A 10 15.26 -18.10 2.99
CA ARG A 10 14.42 -17.18 3.81
C ARG A 10 13.03 -16.84 3.27
N PHE A 11 12.45 -17.68 2.42
CA PHE A 11 11.04 -17.49 2.03
C PHE A 11 10.10 -17.86 3.18
N GLN A 12 9.24 -16.93 3.56
CA GLN A 12 8.07 -17.23 4.38
C GLN A 12 6.93 -17.61 3.43
N VAL A 13 6.32 -18.77 3.66
CA VAL A 13 5.32 -19.34 2.74
C VAL A 13 3.96 -19.40 3.43
N LEU A 14 2.96 -18.80 2.80
CA LEU A 14 1.56 -18.89 3.19
C LEU A 14 0.82 -19.77 2.17
N ILE A 15 0.18 -20.84 2.63
CA ILE A 15 -0.64 -21.71 1.80
C ILE A 15 -2.07 -21.68 2.33
N GLN A 16 -3.00 -21.21 1.50
CA GLN A 16 -4.43 -21.23 1.80
C GLN A 16 -5.09 -22.43 1.10
N THR A 17 -5.83 -23.20 1.86
CA THR A 17 -6.66 -24.31 1.36
C THR A 17 -8.12 -24.06 1.72
N SER A 18 -9.04 -24.61 0.93
CA SER A 18 -10.46 -24.56 1.29
C SER A 18 -10.74 -25.31 2.60
N ALA A 19 -11.70 -24.83 3.38
CA ALA A 19 -12.12 -25.45 4.62
C ALA A 19 -12.77 -26.84 4.40
N THR A 20 -13.41 -27.05 3.24
CA THR A 20 -14.04 -28.32 2.90
C THR A 20 -13.19 -29.09 1.90
N LYS A 21 -12.95 -30.37 2.18
CA LYS A 21 -12.15 -31.23 1.30
C LYS A 21 -12.84 -31.39 -0.05
N GLY A 22 -12.11 -31.11 -1.13
CA GLY A 22 -12.58 -31.28 -2.51
C GLY A 22 -13.34 -30.09 -3.10
N SER A 23 -13.48 -28.96 -2.38
CA SER A 23 -14.05 -27.74 -2.94
C SER A 23 -12.97 -26.84 -3.57
N ASN A 24 -13.41 -25.96 -4.48
CA ASN A 24 -12.52 -25.06 -5.21
C ASN A 24 -12.10 -23.85 -4.36
N ALA A 25 -10.79 -23.64 -4.21
CA ALA A 25 -10.22 -22.46 -3.54
C ALA A 25 -10.17 -21.21 -4.42
N LEU A 26 -10.36 -21.34 -5.74
CA LEU A 26 -10.36 -20.22 -6.70
C LEU A 26 -11.74 -19.58 -6.78
N ASN A 27 -12.19 -18.95 -5.69
CA ASN A 27 -13.44 -18.19 -5.64
C ASN A 27 -13.19 -16.80 -5.02
N LYS A 28 -14.11 -15.85 -5.27
CA LYS A 28 -13.97 -14.45 -4.83
C LYS A 28 -13.72 -14.36 -3.32
N GLU A 29 -14.51 -15.07 -2.51
CA GLU A 29 -14.42 -15.06 -1.05
C GLU A 29 -13.06 -15.55 -0.54
N SER A 30 -12.54 -16.62 -1.14
CA SER A 30 -11.24 -17.18 -0.79
C SER A 30 -10.10 -16.25 -1.16
N LEU A 31 -10.17 -15.60 -2.34
CA LEU A 31 -9.16 -14.63 -2.76
C LEU A 31 -9.18 -13.39 -1.86
N LEU A 32 -10.35 -12.86 -1.51
CA LEU A 32 -10.48 -11.75 -0.58
C LEU A 32 -9.96 -12.10 0.82
N LYS A 33 -10.21 -13.33 1.30
CA LYS A 33 -9.61 -13.81 2.55
C LYS A 33 -8.07 -13.84 2.47
N HIS A 34 -7.52 -14.20 1.32
CA HIS A 34 -6.07 -14.17 1.11
C HIS A 34 -5.52 -12.74 1.16
N VAL A 35 -6.22 -11.77 0.56
CA VAL A 35 -5.89 -10.34 0.63
C VAL A 35 -5.86 -9.87 2.08
N GLU A 36 -6.89 -10.20 2.87
CA GLU A 36 -6.98 -9.84 4.29
C GLU A 36 -5.77 -10.37 5.07
N ILE A 37 -5.42 -11.66 4.89
CA ILE A 37 -4.25 -12.25 5.55
C ILE A 37 -2.96 -11.54 5.12
N MET A 38 -2.82 -11.18 3.85
CA MET A 38 -1.65 -10.45 3.37
C MET A 38 -1.53 -9.07 4.01
N GLN A 39 -2.64 -8.36 4.23
CA GLN A 39 -2.65 -7.06 4.91
C GLN A 39 -2.24 -7.21 6.38
N GLU A 40 -2.79 -8.19 7.08
CA GLU A 40 -2.40 -8.49 8.47
C GLU A 40 -0.91 -8.82 8.59
N ILE A 41 -0.34 -9.54 7.63
CA ILE A 41 1.11 -9.83 7.58
C ILE A 41 1.90 -8.54 7.31
N ALA A 42 1.43 -7.67 6.41
CA ALA A 42 2.10 -6.43 6.06
C ALA A 42 2.13 -5.44 7.24
N ASP A 43 1.05 -5.41 8.04
CA ASP A 43 0.90 -4.53 9.19
C ASP A 43 1.47 -5.12 10.49
N PHE A 44 2.02 -6.34 10.45
CA PHE A 44 2.64 -6.97 11.61
C PHE A 44 3.88 -6.20 12.08
N GLN A 45 3.93 -5.90 13.38
CA GLN A 45 5.02 -5.19 14.02
C GLN A 45 5.55 -5.98 15.22
N VAL A 46 6.87 -6.00 15.39
CA VAL A 46 7.51 -6.63 16.54
C VAL A 46 8.37 -5.61 17.27
N GLU A 47 8.13 -5.48 18.56
CA GLU A 47 9.01 -4.74 19.45
C GLU A 47 10.13 -5.66 19.91
N MET A 48 11.37 -5.39 19.48
CA MET A 48 12.55 -6.14 19.91
C MET A 48 13.59 -5.17 20.49
N TYR A 49 14.33 -5.65 21.50
CA TYR A 49 15.27 -4.90 22.35
C TYR A 49 14.64 -4.04 23.47
N GLY A 50 13.83 -4.67 24.33
CA GLY A 50 13.43 -4.11 25.62
C GLY A 50 14.23 -4.68 26.78
N GLU A 51 15.26 -3.99 27.26
CA GLU A 51 15.76 -4.25 28.61
C GLU A 51 14.82 -3.62 29.63
N LYS A 52 13.88 -4.40 30.13
CA LYS A 52 13.31 -4.17 31.46
C LYS A 52 13.55 -5.44 32.27
N ASN A 53 14.46 -5.35 33.24
CA ASN A 53 14.77 -6.30 34.33
C ASN A 53 15.98 -7.24 34.16
N PHE A 54 17.22 -6.73 34.20
CA PHE A 54 18.32 -7.42 34.91
C PHE A 54 19.56 -6.53 35.10
N PHE A 55 19.64 -5.74 36.17
CA PHE A 55 20.79 -5.65 37.10
C PHE A 55 20.67 -4.42 38.01
N ASN A 56 20.32 -4.66 39.28
CA ASN A 56 20.75 -3.79 40.37
C ASN A 56 22.27 -3.98 40.55
N VAL A 57 23.11 -3.22 39.84
CA VAL A 57 24.48 -2.97 40.31
C VAL A 57 24.85 -1.52 39.95
N LEU A 58 25.09 -0.73 41.00
CA LEU A 58 25.91 0.47 40.92
C LEU A 58 27.24 0.12 40.22
N ALA A 59 27.38 0.45 38.94
CA ALA A 59 28.63 0.83 38.26
C ALA A 59 28.49 0.60 36.75
N MET A 60 28.23 1.68 36.01
CA MET A 60 28.77 2.02 34.67
C MET A 60 27.80 2.98 33.96
N SER A 61 27.66 4.17 34.55
CA SER A 61 27.45 5.36 33.73
C SER A 61 28.67 5.45 32.81
N PHE A 62 28.50 5.08 31.53
CA PHE A 62 29.21 5.58 30.32
C PHE A 62 29.12 4.66 29.09
N LEU A 63 28.53 3.45 29.16
CA LEU A 63 28.46 2.52 28.00
C LEU A 63 27.10 1.83 27.77
N THR A 64 25.99 2.42 28.21
CA THR A 64 24.62 1.93 27.93
C THR A 64 23.79 3.01 27.24
N LYS A 65 24.14 3.34 25.98
CA LYS A 65 23.45 4.39 25.21
C LYS A 65 23.14 4.01 23.77
N PHE A 66 22.87 2.73 23.47
CA PHE A 66 22.65 2.34 22.07
C PHE A 66 21.81 1.07 21.87
N CYS A 67 20.83 0.81 22.73
CA CYS A 67 19.77 -0.17 22.45
C CYS A 67 18.43 0.53 22.69
N ASP A 68 18.06 1.44 21.79
CA ASP A 68 16.70 2.00 21.78
C ASP A 68 15.72 0.89 21.39
N LEU A 69 14.64 0.78 22.15
CA LEU A 69 13.44 0.01 21.79
C LEU A 69 13.07 0.33 20.34
N ARG A 70 13.14 -0.64 19.44
CA ARG A 70 12.76 -0.45 18.04
C ARG A 70 11.55 -1.31 17.71
N ASN A 71 10.57 -0.66 17.11
CA ASN A 71 9.44 -1.32 16.47
C ASN A 71 9.89 -1.68 15.05
N TRP A 72 9.94 -2.98 14.78
CA TRP A 72 10.32 -3.53 13.48
C TRP A 72 9.04 -3.87 12.71
N THR A 73 8.91 -3.31 11.50
CA THR A 73 7.83 -3.62 10.56
C THR A 73 8.29 -4.65 9.53
N LEU A 74 7.34 -5.24 8.78
CA LEU A 74 7.70 -6.10 7.64
C LEU A 74 8.62 -5.36 6.64
N SER A 75 8.41 -4.06 6.45
CA SER A 75 9.19 -3.25 5.51
C SER A 75 10.67 -3.09 5.89
N ASP A 76 11.01 -3.30 7.17
CA ASP A 76 12.39 -3.22 7.69
C ASP A 76 13.16 -4.53 7.54
N ILE A 77 12.45 -5.67 7.48
CA ILE A 77 13.04 -7.02 7.48
C ILE A 77 12.94 -7.73 6.12
N CYS A 78 12.01 -7.30 5.26
CA CYS A 78 11.76 -7.95 3.98
C CYS A 78 12.90 -7.74 2.97
N PHE A 79 12.98 -8.63 2.00
CA PHE A 79 13.89 -8.44 0.87
C PHE A 79 13.31 -7.38 -0.08
N LYS A 80 14.08 -6.31 -0.32
CA LYS A 80 13.79 -5.25 -1.29
C LYS A 80 14.82 -5.28 -2.40
N PRO A 81 14.42 -5.14 -3.68
CA PRO A 81 15.37 -4.96 -4.76
C PRO A 81 16.14 -3.64 -4.56
N PRO A 82 17.40 -3.56 -5.01
CA PRO A 82 18.18 -2.33 -4.90
C PRO A 82 17.56 -1.24 -5.77
N ALA A 83 17.54 0.00 -5.25
CA ALA A 83 17.12 1.15 -6.04
C ALA A 83 18.04 1.36 -7.25
N PRO A 84 17.49 1.82 -8.39
CA PRO A 84 18.30 2.11 -9.57
C PRO A 84 19.30 3.23 -9.28
N GLN A 85 20.48 3.13 -9.87
CA GLN A 85 21.50 4.17 -9.77
C GLN A 85 21.10 5.34 -10.68
N LEU A 86 20.86 6.50 -10.08
CA LEU A 86 20.50 7.73 -10.77
C LEU A 86 21.74 8.59 -11.00
N ALA A 87 21.78 9.29 -12.13
CA ALA A 87 22.83 10.26 -12.41
C ALA A 87 22.77 11.42 -11.41
N LEU A 88 23.94 11.90 -10.99
CA LEU A 88 24.09 12.97 -10.00
C LEU A 88 23.43 14.27 -10.50
N GLY A 89 22.41 14.73 -9.77
CA GLY A 89 21.72 16.00 -10.00
C GLY A 89 21.09 16.51 -8.69
N PRO A 90 20.70 17.79 -8.61
CA PRO A 90 20.23 18.41 -7.36
C PRO A 90 18.97 17.74 -6.77
N PHE A 91 18.18 17.05 -7.59
CA PHE A 91 16.97 16.32 -7.18
C PHE A 91 17.18 14.81 -7.03
N ALA A 92 18.35 14.28 -7.38
CA ALA A 92 18.63 12.85 -7.37
C ALA A 92 18.52 12.26 -5.95
N GLU A 93 19.03 12.96 -4.93
CA GLU A 93 18.95 12.49 -3.55
C GLU A 93 17.50 12.38 -3.04
N VAL A 94 16.65 13.34 -3.41
CA VAL A 94 15.22 13.33 -3.04
C VAL A 94 14.55 12.15 -3.72
N LEU A 95 14.76 11.98 -5.02
CA LEU A 95 14.18 10.88 -5.79
C LEU A 95 14.64 9.50 -5.27
N ILE A 96 15.92 9.33 -4.94
CA ILE A 96 16.45 8.09 -4.34
C ILE A 96 15.77 7.80 -3.00
N LYS A 97 15.60 8.80 -2.13
CA LYS A 97 14.91 8.63 -0.84
C LYS A 97 13.45 8.23 -1.02
N LEU A 98 12.77 8.76 -2.03
CA LEU A 98 11.40 8.38 -2.38
C LEU A 98 11.33 6.97 -2.93
N LEU A 99 12.21 6.63 -3.88
CA LEU A 99 12.28 5.28 -4.45
C LEU A 99 12.58 4.23 -3.37
N ASN A 100 13.49 4.50 -2.44
CA ASN A 100 13.79 3.57 -1.34
C ASN A 100 12.59 3.30 -0.42
N ARG A 101 11.67 4.25 -0.31
CA ARG A 101 10.42 4.08 0.47
C ARG A 101 9.29 3.47 -0.33
N LEU A 102 9.29 3.69 -1.65
CA LEU A 102 8.27 3.17 -2.55
C LEU A 102 8.56 1.74 -3.02
N ILE A 103 9.83 1.37 -3.16
CA ILE A 103 10.23 0.01 -3.58
C ILE A 103 9.63 -1.00 -2.60
N PRO A 104 8.71 -1.85 -3.10
CA PRO A 104 8.00 -2.76 -2.23
C PRO A 104 8.88 -3.93 -1.83
N CYS A 105 8.48 -4.61 -0.75
CA CYS A 105 8.96 -5.95 -0.46
C CYS A 105 8.63 -6.89 -1.62
N ILE A 106 9.47 -7.91 -1.85
CA ILE A 106 9.12 -8.95 -2.81
C ILE A 106 7.99 -9.81 -2.25
N TRP A 107 6.84 -9.79 -2.93
CA TRP A 107 5.71 -10.68 -2.72
C TRP A 107 5.51 -11.55 -3.96
N ILE A 108 5.44 -12.86 -3.77
CA ILE A 108 5.07 -13.81 -4.84
C ILE A 108 3.72 -14.37 -4.46
N THR A 109 2.66 -13.84 -5.06
CA THR A 109 1.27 -14.07 -4.65
C THR A 109 0.35 -14.13 -5.85
N PRO A 110 -0.67 -15.01 -5.86
CA PRO A 110 -1.69 -15.01 -6.91
C PRO A 110 -2.52 -13.73 -6.92
N ILE A 111 -2.53 -12.97 -5.81
CA ILE A 111 -3.25 -11.71 -5.68
C ILE A 111 -2.60 -10.59 -6.50
N ASP A 112 -1.35 -10.75 -6.90
CA ASP A 112 -0.65 -9.76 -7.73
C ASP A 112 -1.36 -9.59 -9.08
N CYS A 113 -2.08 -10.59 -9.60
CA CYS A 113 -2.89 -10.41 -10.81
C CYS A 113 -4.02 -9.37 -10.69
N PHE A 114 -4.36 -8.93 -9.48
CA PHE A 114 -5.48 -8.05 -9.19
C PHE A 114 -5.03 -6.74 -8.53
N TRP A 115 -5.89 -5.72 -8.57
CA TRP A 115 -5.61 -4.42 -7.96
C TRP A 115 -5.40 -4.53 -6.43
N GLU A 116 -6.10 -5.44 -5.74
CA GLU A 116 -5.98 -5.66 -4.29
C GLU A 116 -4.57 -6.09 -3.86
N GLY A 117 -3.75 -6.60 -4.80
CA GLY A 117 -2.34 -6.89 -4.58
C GLY A 117 -1.53 -5.65 -4.20
N SER A 118 -2.01 -4.44 -4.51
CA SER A 118 -1.38 -3.17 -4.13
C SER A 118 -1.51 -2.84 -2.64
N LYS A 119 -2.54 -3.33 -1.95
CA LYS A 119 -2.85 -2.98 -0.56
C LYS A 119 -1.74 -3.39 0.43
N PRO A 120 -1.20 -4.62 0.41
CA PRO A 120 -0.15 -5.05 1.34
C PRO A 120 1.27 -4.56 0.98
N LEU A 121 1.46 -3.92 -0.18
CA LEU A 121 2.80 -3.46 -0.61
C LEU A 121 3.26 -2.20 0.13
N GLY A 122 2.37 -1.57 0.90
CA GLY A 122 2.65 -0.31 1.56
C GLY A 122 2.88 0.82 0.55
N PRO A 123 3.60 1.88 0.91
CA PRO A 123 4.15 2.17 2.24
C PRO A 123 3.05 2.39 3.30
N SER A 124 3.27 1.86 4.51
CA SER A 124 2.43 2.07 5.69
C SER A 124 3.26 2.82 6.74
N PRO A 125 2.99 4.11 7.04
CA PRO A 125 1.92 4.95 6.48
C PRO A 125 2.19 5.42 5.03
N PRO A 126 1.15 5.84 4.28
CA PRO A 126 1.29 6.41 2.94
C PRO A 126 2.26 7.58 2.91
N LEU A 127 2.97 7.75 1.79
CA LEU A 127 3.94 8.84 1.66
C LEU A 127 3.22 10.16 1.40
N SER A 128 3.33 11.08 2.35
CA SER A 128 2.98 12.48 2.14
C SER A 128 4.23 13.25 1.72
N LEU A 129 4.24 13.72 0.47
CA LEU A 129 5.24 14.69 0.02
C LEU A 129 4.84 16.08 0.49
N GLY A 130 5.81 16.91 0.85
CA GLY A 130 5.54 18.29 1.21
C GLY A 130 4.76 19.04 0.11
N PRO A 131 4.00 20.08 0.47
CA PRO A 131 3.09 20.78 -0.45
C PRO A 131 3.80 21.33 -1.69
N ASP A 132 5.09 21.69 -1.56
CA ASP A 132 5.89 22.18 -2.66
C ASP A 132 6.03 21.13 -3.77
N VAL A 133 6.37 19.87 -3.44
CA VAL A 133 6.58 18.81 -4.44
C VAL A 133 5.26 18.39 -5.10
N GLN A 134 4.17 18.35 -4.33
CA GLN A 134 2.84 18.06 -4.88
C GLN A 134 2.35 19.16 -5.83
N ALA A 135 2.77 20.41 -5.63
CA ALA A 135 2.46 21.51 -6.54
C ALA A 135 3.24 21.44 -7.86
N PHE A 136 4.43 20.80 -7.86
CA PHE A 136 5.24 20.64 -9.06
C PHE A 136 4.87 19.42 -9.92
N ILE A 137 4.27 18.38 -9.33
CA ILE A 137 3.89 17.14 -10.04
C ILE A 137 2.40 16.86 -9.81
N ASN A 138 1.56 17.19 -10.80
CA ASN A 138 0.11 17.12 -10.70
C ASN A 138 -0.43 15.69 -10.70
N ASN A 139 0.29 14.75 -11.33
CA ASN A 139 -0.13 13.35 -11.39
C ASN A 139 0.16 12.56 -10.10
N LEU A 140 0.69 13.21 -9.06
CA LEU A 140 0.84 12.58 -7.76
C LEU A 140 -0.48 12.62 -6.96
N PRO A 141 -0.88 11.50 -6.34
CA PRO A 141 -2.01 11.47 -5.42
C PRO A 141 -1.84 12.46 -4.26
N LYS A 142 -2.90 13.22 -3.96
CA LYS A 142 -2.92 14.23 -2.88
C LYS A 142 -3.16 13.59 -1.51
N ASP A 143 -3.94 12.51 -1.47
CA ASP A 143 -4.35 11.81 -0.24
C ASP A 143 -3.34 10.73 0.19
N GLY A 144 -2.05 11.02 0.04
CA GLY A 144 -0.96 10.10 0.33
C GLY A 144 -0.66 9.14 -0.82
N ILE A 145 0.63 8.97 -1.12
CA ILE A 145 1.10 8.13 -2.21
C ILE A 145 1.22 6.68 -1.71
N SER A 146 0.53 5.77 -2.40
CA SER A 146 0.56 4.34 -2.19
C SER A 146 0.47 3.59 -3.52
N TRP A 147 0.86 2.32 -3.56
CA TRP A 147 0.66 1.48 -4.74
C TRP A 147 -0.81 1.34 -5.15
N LYS A 148 -1.77 1.64 -4.24
CA LYS A 148 -3.20 1.64 -4.52
C LYS A 148 -3.63 2.72 -5.53
N ASN A 149 -2.96 3.88 -5.53
CA ASN A 149 -3.38 5.09 -6.24
C ASN A 149 -2.31 5.71 -7.15
N LEU A 150 -1.10 5.13 -7.19
CA LEU A 150 0.02 5.67 -7.97
C LEU A 150 0.05 5.11 -9.40
N ASP A 151 0.11 6.01 -10.40
CA ASP A 151 0.49 5.69 -11.78
C ASP A 151 1.96 6.10 -12.01
N PRO A 152 2.93 5.15 -11.99
CA PRO A 152 4.33 5.49 -12.18
C PRO A 152 4.62 6.06 -13.56
N THR A 153 3.91 5.60 -14.60
CA THR A 153 4.13 6.05 -15.97
C THR A 153 3.68 7.50 -16.17
N ALA A 154 2.52 7.87 -15.60
CA ALA A 154 2.04 9.25 -15.65
C ALA A 154 2.99 10.20 -14.92
N VAL A 155 3.43 9.81 -13.71
CA VAL A 155 4.39 10.60 -12.92
C VAL A 155 5.72 10.76 -13.65
N LEU A 156 6.29 9.68 -14.19
CA LEU A 156 7.57 9.75 -14.89
C LEU A 156 7.50 10.60 -16.17
N LYS A 157 6.39 10.55 -16.90
CA LYS A 157 6.19 11.42 -18.08
C LYS A 157 6.19 12.89 -17.70
N GLU A 158 5.50 13.27 -16.61
CA GLU A 158 5.48 14.66 -16.14
C GLU A 158 6.87 15.10 -15.66
N VAL A 159 7.54 14.28 -14.85
CA VAL A 159 8.89 14.57 -14.37
C VAL A 159 9.88 14.68 -15.53
N ALA A 160 9.76 13.86 -16.58
CA ALA A 160 10.60 13.94 -17.78
C ALA A 160 10.49 15.27 -18.53
N THR A 161 9.34 15.95 -18.43
CA THR A 161 9.18 17.27 -19.07
C THR A 161 9.89 18.39 -18.30
N LEU A 162 10.12 18.18 -17.00
CA LEU A 162 10.68 19.18 -16.09
C LEU A 162 12.16 18.95 -15.80
N PHE A 163 12.60 17.69 -15.83
CA PHE A 163 13.94 17.26 -15.45
C PHE A 163 14.49 16.23 -16.44
N ASP A 164 15.81 16.25 -16.64
CA ASP A 164 16.48 15.17 -17.37
C ASP A 164 16.54 13.91 -16.50
N ILE A 165 15.60 13.00 -16.73
CA ILE A 165 15.53 11.69 -16.06
C ILE A 165 16.18 10.58 -16.89
N GLY A 166 16.85 10.91 -18.00
CA GLY A 166 17.72 10.04 -18.80
C GLY A 166 17.38 8.55 -18.79
N SER A 167 18.27 7.75 -18.18
CA SER A 167 18.20 6.28 -18.10
C SER A 167 17.05 5.75 -17.23
N LEU A 168 16.51 6.54 -16.31
CA LEU A 168 15.45 6.08 -15.39
C LEU A 168 14.17 5.76 -16.15
N PHE A 169 13.76 6.65 -17.06
CA PHE A 169 12.57 6.45 -17.87
C PHE A 169 12.67 5.17 -18.70
N ASN A 170 13.83 4.95 -19.33
CA ASN A 170 14.10 3.75 -20.13
C ASN A 170 14.09 2.47 -19.28
N ILE A 171 14.62 2.51 -18.05
CA ILE A 171 14.55 1.38 -17.11
C ILE A 171 13.09 1.05 -16.79
N PHE A 172 12.27 2.04 -16.45
CA PHE A 172 10.86 1.84 -16.12
C PHE A 172 10.00 1.37 -17.30
N GLU A 173 10.28 1.88 -18.50
CA GLU A 173 9.60 1.44 -19.73
C GLU A 173 9.93 -0.02 -20.04
N ARG A 174 11.20 -0.43 -19.90
CA ARG A 174 11.65 -1.80 -20.18
C ARG A 174 11.24 -2.82 -19.13
N THR A 175 11.07 -2.41 -17.88
CA THR A 175 10.55 -3.30 -16.83
C THR A 175 9.06 -3.58 -17.00
N GLY A 176 8.36 -2.80 -17.82
CA GLY A 176 6.95 -3.03 -18.12
C GLY A 176 6.02 -2.79 -16.92
N ILE A 177 6.40 -1.89 -16.00
CA ILE A 177 5.59 -1.57 -14.82
C ILE A 177 4.26 -0.90 -15.22
N GLY A 178 4.25 -0.10 -16.30
CA GLY A 178 3.03 0.55 -16.80
C GLY A 178 2.35 1.45 -15.76
N SER A 179 1.03 1.34 -15.63
CA SER A 179 0.22 2.01 -14.60
C SER A 179 0.16 1.22 -13.28
N ALA A 180 1.09 0.28 -13.09
CA ALA A 180 1.23 -0.60 -11.92
C ALA A 180 0.00 -1.47 -11.64
N TYR A 181 -0.86 -1.05 -10.70
CA TYR A 181 -2.07 -1.78 -10.29
C TYR A 181 -3.36 -1.14 -10.81
N LEU A 182 -3.30 0.07 -11.37
CA LEU A 182 -4.49 0.84 -11.70
C LEU A 182 -5.25 0.33 -12.93
N ASP A 183 -4.59 -0.47 -13.78
CA ASP A 183 -5.15 -1.11 -14.97
C ASP A 183 -5.46 -2.60 -14.76
N ARG A 184 -5.27 -3.12 -13.53
CA ARG A 184 -5.58 -4.50 -13.18
C ARG A 184 -7.06 -4.66 -12.83
N TRP A 185 -7.54 -5.90 -12.84
CA TRP A 185 -8.91 -6.21 -12.44
C TRP A 185 -9.04 -6.13 -10.91
N CYS A 186 -10.17 -5.61 -10.41
CA CYS A 186 -10.50 -5.68 -8.99
C CYS A 186 -11.19 -7.02 -8.66
N ILE A 187 -10.76 -7.72 -7.61
CA ILE A 187 -11.47 -8.90 -7.08
C ILE A 187 -12.86 -8.47 -6.59
N ASP A 188 -12.93 -7.31 -5.93
CA ASP A 188 -14.20 -6.67 -5.57
C ASP A 188 -14.40 -5.33 -6.30
N PRO A 189 -15.17 -5.31 -7.41
CA PRO A 189 -15.52 -4.08 -8.12
C PRO A 189 -16.28 -3.05 -7.28
N LEU A 190 -16.90 -3.47 -6.18
CA LEU A 190 -17.69 -2.61 -5.30
C LEU A 190 -16.84 -1.95 -4.21
N ASP A 191 -15.55 -2.28 -4.13
CA ASP A 191 -14.62 -1.62 -3.24
C ASP A 191 -14.51 -0.13 -3.61
N PRO A 192 -14.77 0.81 -2.68
CA PRO A 192 -14.71 2.24 -2.96
C PRO A 192 -13.31 2.73 -3.35
N GLU A 193 -12.25 1.98 -3.01
CA GLU A 193 -10.88 2.28 -3.40
C GLU A 193 -10.49 1.68 -4.77
N CYS A 194 -11.30 0.80 -5.36
CA CYS A 194 -11.05 0.24 -6.69
C CYS A 194 -11.02 1.36 -7.75
N PRO A 195 -9.96 1.46 -8.57
CA PRO A 195 -9.82 2.58 -9.49
C PRO A 195 -10.78 2.47 -10.67
N LEU A 196 -11.25 3.61 -11.16
CA LEU A 196 -12.16 3.70 -12.31
C LEU A 196 -11.51 3.23 -13.63
N THR A 197 -10.19 3.15 -13.67
CA THR A 197 -9.39 2.66 -14.80
C THR A 197 -9.36 1.13 -14.89
N SER A 198 -9.76 0.42 -13.83
CA SER A 198 -9.84 -1.03 -13.83
C SER A 198 -10.84 -1.54 -14.88
N PRO A 199 -10.55 -2.64 -15.60
CA PRO A 199 -11.45 -3.17 -16.65
C PRO A 199 -12.87 -3.53 -16.17
N ASN A 200 -13.02 -3.84 -14.89
CA ASN A 200 -14.28 -4.20 -14.27
C ASN A 200 -14.77 -3.17 -13.23
N ALA A 201 -14.29 -1.93 -13.30
CA ALA A 201 -14.70 -0.87 -12.39
C ALA A 201 -16.22 -0.68 -12.38
N PHE A 202 -16.79 -0.52 -11.18
CA PHE A 202 -18.22 -0.30 -11.01
C PHE A 202 -18.57 1.19 -10.99
N ASP A 203 -19.45 1.61 -11.89
CA ASP A 203 -19.95 3.00 -11.90
C ASP A 203 -21.02 3.20 -10.82
N HIS A 204 -20.56 3.53 -9.60
CA HIS A 204 -21.43 3.84 -8.47
C HIS A 204 -22.39 5.01 -8.76
N CYS A 205 -21.93 6.05 -9.46
CA CYS A 205 -22.76 7.20 -9.78
C CYS A 205 -23.85 6.85 -10.80
N GLY A 206 -23.52 6.04 -11.82
CA GLY A 206 -24.47 5.52 -12.78
C GLY A 206 -25.51 4.60 -12.14
N ALA A 207 -25.09 3.73 -11.24
CA ALA A 207 -25.97 2.88 -10.45
C ALA A 207 -26.92 3.71 -9.57
N LEU A 208 -26.40 4.74 -8.88
CA LEU A 208 -27.20 5.64 -8.05
C LEU A 208 -28.24 6.41 -8.87
N LYS A 209 -27.87 6.91 -10.06
CA LYS A 209 -28.82 7.59 -10.96
C LYS A 209 -29.96 6.67 -11.40
N LYS A 210 -29.65 5.40 -11.74
CA LYS A 210 -30.66 4.39 -12.07
C LYS A 210 -31.58 4.10 -10.88
N PHE A 211 -31.00 3.94 -9.69
CA PHE A 211 -31.75 3.75 -8.46
C PHE A 211 -32.69 4.93 -8.18
N GLN A 212 -32.19 6.17 -8.24
CA GLN A 212 -32.98 7.38 -7.99
C GLN A 212 -34.15 7.48 -8.97
N THR A 213 -33.92 7.20 -10.26
CA THR A 213 -34.98 7.21 -11.28
C THR A 213 -36.06 6.18 -10.97
N TRP A 214 -35.67 4.96 -10.60
CA TRP A 214 -36.59 3.90 -10.19
C TRP A 214 -37.36 4.27 -8.91
N ASN A 215 -36.67 4.86 -7.93
CA ASN A 215 -37.24 5.21 -6.63
C ASN A 215 -38.24 6.37 -6.75
N MET A 216 -37.93 7.39 -7.56
CA MET A 216 -38.84 8.52 -7.82
C MET A 216 -40.10 8.11 -8.59
N ALA A 217 -40.07 6.99 -9.32
CA ALA A 217 -41.24 6.45 -10.00
C ALA A 217 -42.22 5.72 -9.05
N LYS A 218 -41.83 5.49 -7.79
CA LYS A 218 -42.69 4.85 -6.79
C LYS A 218 -43.61 5.84 -6.07
N PRO A 219 -44.77 5.37 -5.57
CA PRO A 219 -45.59 6.15 -4.64
C PRO A 219 -44.77 6.58 -3.43
N GLU A 220 -45.03 7.77 -2.91
CA GLU A 220 -44.26 8.38 -1.80
C GLU A 220 -44.12 7.46 -0.57
N SER A 221 -45.15 6.65 -0.30
CA SER A 221 -45.14 5.66 0.80
C SER A 221 -44.16 4.49 0.62
N GLU A 222 -43.71 4.23 -0.61
CA GLU A 222 -42.75 3.16 -0.95
C GLU A 222 -41.37 3.70 -1.33
N GLN A 223 -41.17 5.03 -1.28
CA GLN A 223 -39.90 5.63 -1.63
C GLN A 223 -38.86 5.32 -0.55
N ILE A 224 -37.75 4.74 -0.99
CA ILE A 224 -36.60 4.44 -0.13
C ILE A 224 -35.77 5.71 0.01
N LYS A 225 -35.60 6.20 1.24
CA LYS A 225 -34.67 7.30 1.53
C LYS A 225 -33.29 6.69 1.79
N LEU A 226 -32.32 7.05 0.96
CA LEU A 226 -30.92 6.72 1.22
C LEU A 226 -30.37 7.73 2.21
N GLU A 227 -29.88 7.24 3.33
CA GLU A 227 -29.08 8.03 4.26
C GLU A 227 -27.63 7.97 3.80
N ALA A 228 -26.95 9.12 3.78
CA ALA A 228 -25.51 9.13 3.52
C ALA A 228 -24.81 8.52 4.73
N GLU A 229 -24.01 7.48 4.49
CA GLU A 229 -23.12 6.98 5.52
C GLU A 229 -22.10 8.08 5.82
N GLU A 230 -22.00 8.49 7.09
CA GLU A 230 -20.97 9.43 7.51
C GLU A 230 -19.61 8.74 7.37
N ILE A 231 -18.86 9.11 6.33
CA ILE A 231 -17.46 8.71 6.18
C ILE A 231 -16.72 9.32 7.37
N ARG A 232 -16.46 8.50 8.40
CA ARG A 232 -15.71 8.91 9.59
C ARG A 232 -14.32 9.32 9.14
N LYS A 233 -14.04 10.62 9.18
CA LYS A 233 -12.71 11.14 8.88
C LYS A 233 -11.75 10.76 10.01
N PRO A 234 -10.48 10.44 9.72
CA PRO A 234 -9.48 10.13 10.74
C PRO A 234 -9.26 11.25 11.78
N ASP A 235 -9.73 12.47 11.52
CA ASP A 235 -9.64 13.61 12.40
C ASP A 235 -10.75 13.69 13.46
N ASP A 236 -11.57 12.64 13.62
CA ASP A 236 -12.61 12.61 14.66
C ASP A 236 -11.97 12.48 16.07
N PRO A 237 -12.20 13.43 16.98
CA PRO A 237 -11.64 13.42 18.34
C PRO A 237 -12.05 12.20 19.18
N THR A 238 -13.03 11.40 18.74
CA THR A 238 -13.37 10.12 19.37
C THR A 238 -12.31 9.04 19.18
N PHE A 239 -11.46 9.12 18.15
CA PHE A 239 -10.33 8.19 17.96
C PHE A 239 -9.21 8.43 19.00
N GLN A 240 -8.94 9.70 19.34
CA GLN A 240 -7.97 10.04 20.39
C GLN A 240 -8.36 9.48 21.76
N LEU A 241 -9.66 9.29 22.02
CA LEU A 241 -10.13 8.70 23.28
C LEU A 241 -9.98 7.18 23.32
N LEU A 242 -10.03 6.48 22.18
CA LEU A 242 -9.85 5.03 22.12
C LEU A 242 -8.37 4.64 22.09
N ASP A 243 -7.51 5.44 21.44
CA ASP A 243 -6.05 5.24 21.50
C ASP A 243 -5.52 5.44 22.93
N ASN A 244 -6.04 6.42 23.69
CA ASN A 244 -5.64 6.63 25.09
C ASN A 244 -6.16 5.54 26.06
N ILE A 245 -7.03 4.63 25.63
CA ILE A 245 -7.56 3.53 26.46
C ILE A 245 -6.84 2.21 26.15
N PHE A 246 -6.28 2.04 24.95
CA PHE A 246 -5.53 0.85 24.55
C PHE A 246 -4.07 1.12 24.10
N GLY A 247 -3.53 2.31 24.40
CA GLY A 247 -2.13 2.70 24.24
C GLY A 247 -1.70 3.75 25.27
#